data_AF-A0A1M3N5U3-F1
#
_entry.id   AF-A0A1M3N5U3-F1
#
_cell.length_a   1.000
_cell.length_b   1.000
_cell.length_c   1.000
_cell.angle_alpha   90.00
_cell.angle_beta   90.00
_cell.angle_gamma   90.00
#
_symmetry.space_group_name_H-M   'P 1'
#
loop_
_entity.id
_entity.type
_entity.pdbx_description
1 polymer ?
#
loop_
_entity_poly.entity_id
_entity_poly.type
_entity_poly.pdbx_seq_one_letter_code
_entity_poly.pdbx_strand_id
1 'polypeptide(L)'
;MLVAGIALSVIGIAPILVGSFSGLSVLFFVLGACLAYTAVRTHRQLDAVLLNNAAFDLVGRGRISEAEALLDAVSPKGGHVRRAVTAQRAQIALRRADARAAEEHANALLATPVRLLTRDMERTQNVTALGIRAVARASLGKSAEALEDICTVRASEMAPGQALAQATVAEAILLAKSDDRPALARLLQTATPLFDDMAPRERALLRALRRMIEVRQRSVYREPARPSEMDREEPLVGEWVSKIVPEAAAFVPEAERVTESKALATALAQTPPTAPAGSEAITRQSSRRLGGGRLSYTLSLWIVVIVLFLTVWQFLTPAATAPEPAAAPEPAEGWLPLVFSFLFAVVAAGFIGLAFGPLAKARRGTAALREAMRALLAGDTQGASRTLSELVSRGPDAVAAAAQLQLSVLAERACSMSDALALCDSALARVSRQPAIRALNSDILVPELIAERALLLAALGDEPQSSAELATLAREHPTFAFMTRSVFRVRLVQSLRRLDHQGAVQIARDRTPELPLSRRDEMLADIVLLLSGGKIVEGEVERIAAELSEDRELAAWIDFMAPNARAQLATHSQMAR
;
A
#
# COMPACT_ATOMS: atom_id res chain seq x y z
N MET A 1 -13.97 0.34 -21.44
CA MET A 1 -15.01 -0.55 -20.86
C MET A 1 -16.40 0.03 -20.97
N LEU A 2 -16.64 1.29 -20.57
CA LEU A 2 -17.97 1.90 -20.66
C LEU A 2 -18.56 1.88 -22.08
N VAL A 3 -17.83 2.37 -23.08
CA VAL A 3 -18.27 2.37 -24.49
C VAL A 3 -18.57 0.94 -24.98
N ALA A 4 -17.70 -0.01 -24.69
CA ALA A 4 -17.91 -1.41 -25.06
C ALA A 4 -19.13 -2.02 -24.35
N GLY A 5 -19.34 -1.69 -23.07
CA GLY A 5 -20.51 -2.12 -22.31
C GLY A 5 -21.81 -1.56 -22.90
N ILE A 6 -21.85 -0.26 -23.20
CA ILE A 6 -22.99 0.38 -23.85
C ILE A 6 -23.25 -0.24 -25.23
N ALA A 7 -22.22 -0.42 -26.05
CA ALA A 7 -22.35 -1.04 -27.36
C ALA A 7 -22.92 -2.46 -27.28
N LEU A 8 -22.41 -3.30 -26.38
CA LEU A 8 -22.94 -4.65 -26.14
C LEU A 8 -24.39 -4.63 -25.64
N SER A 9 -24.74 -3.67 -24.77
CA SER A 9 -26.13 -3.49 -24.33
C SER A 9 -27.06 -3.13 -25.47
N VAL A 10 -26.64 -2.22 -26.37
CA VAL A 10 -27.42 -1.82 -27.55
C VAL A 10 -27.57 -2.99 -28.51
N ILE A 11 -26.51 -3.75 -28.78
CA ILE A 11 -26.54 -4.95 -29.61
C ILE A 11 -27.51 -5.99 -29.02
N GLY A 12 -27.53 -6.15 -27.69
CA GLY A 12 -28.45 -7.07 -27.01
C GLY A 12 -29.91 -6.60 -27.00
N ILE A 13 -30.17 -5.30 -26.89
CA ILE A 13 -31.53 -4.75 -26.85
C ILE A 13 -32.19 -4.71 -28.24
N ALA A 14 -31.43 -4.39 -29.30
CA ALA A 14 -32.01 -4.14 -30.62
C ALA A 14 -32.86 -5.32 -31.15
N PRO A 15 -32.45 -6.60 -31.05
CA PRO A 15 -33.29 -7.73 -31.46
C PRO A 15 -34.53 -7.91 -30.59
N ILE A 16 -34.43 -7.63 -29.28
CA ILE A 16 -35.54 -7.74 -28.33
C ILE A 16 -36.65 -6.74 -28.71
N LEU A 17 -36.28 -5.52 -29.11
CA LEU A 17 -37.24 -4.49 -29.52
C LEU A 17 -37.97 -4.81 -30.84
N VAL A 18 -37.37 -5.64 -31.70
CA VAL A 18 -37.98 -6.08 -32.97
C VAL A 18 -38.79 -7.38 -32.79
N GLY A 19 -38.95 -7.86 -31.54
CA GLY A 19 -39.71 -9.07 -31.22
C GLY A 19 -38.92 -10.37 -31.34
N SER A 20 -37.61 -10.30 -31.63
CA SER A 20 -36.73 -11.47 -31.74
C SER A 20 -36.05 -11.75 -30.40
N PHE A 21 -36.76 -12.45 -29.51
CA PHE A 21 -36.21 -12.84 -28.22
C PHE A 21 -35.26 -14.05 -28.36
N SER A 22 -33.96 -13.80 -28.33
CA SER A 22 -32.95 -14.87 -28.28
C SER A 22 -32.13 -14.79 -26.98
N GLY A 23 -31.76 -15.95 -26.43
CA GLY A 23 -30.93 -16.01 -25.21
C GLY A 23 -29.58 -15.31 -25.37
N LEU A 24 -29.07 -15.23 -26.60
CA LEU A 24 -27.87 -14.49 -26.95
C LEU A 24 -28.04 -12.97 -26.81
N SER A 25 -29.19 -12.43 -27.22
CA SER A 25 -29.52 -11.01 -27.09
C SER A 25 -29.60 -10.60 -25.62
N VAL A 26 -30.24 -11.43 -24.79
CA VAL A 26 -30.28 -11.27 -23.33
C VAL A 26 -28.87 -11.33 -22.73
N LEU A 27 -28.05 -12.29 -23.14
CA LEU A 27 -26.67 -12.43 -22.65
C LEU A 27 -25.82 -11.19 -22.98
N PHE A 28 -25.86 -10.71 -24.23
CA PHE A 28 -25.13 -9.50 -24.63
C PHE A 28 -25.62 -8.27 -23.88
N PHE A 29 -26.93 -8.15 -23.69
CA PHE A 29 -27.50 -7.08 -22.89
C PHE A 29 -26.98 -7.10 -21.44
N VAL A 30 -27.06 -8.26 -20.78
CA VAL A 30 -26.62 -8.44 -19.38
C VAL A 30 -25.12 -8.20 -19.25
N LEU A 31 -24.31 -8.73 -20.17
CA LEU A 31 -22.87 -8.54 -20.15
C LEU A 31 -22.50 -7.06 -20.39
N GLY A 32 -23.14 -6.43 -21.37
CA GLY A 32 -22.96 -5.02 -21.67
C GLY A 32 -23.33 -4.13 -20.49
N ALA A 33 -24.47 -4.43 -19.84
CA ALA A 33 -24.95 -3.70 -18.68
C ALA A 33 -24.00 -3.89 -17.49
N CYS A 34 -23.51 -5.11 -17.26
CA CYS A 34 -22.49 -5.39 -16.25
C CYS A 34 -21.18 -4.62 -16.51
N LEU A 35 -20.70 -4.57 -17.75
CA LEU A 35 -19.48 -3.84 -18.12
C LEU A 35 -19.65 -2.31 -17.99
N ALA A 36 -20.80 -1.79 -18.40
CA ALA A 36 -21.11 -0.37 -18.23
C ALA A 36 -21.24 0.00 -16.75
N TYR A 37 -21.97 -0.80 -15.97
CA TYR A 37 -22.13 -0.62 -14.53
C TYR A 37 -20.78 -0.68 -13.80
N THR A 38 -19.96 -1.69 -14.09
CA THR A 38 -18.63 -1.82 -13.47
C THR A 38 -17.73 -0.65 -13.84
N ALA A 39 -17.73 -0.19 -15.10
CA ALA A 39 -16.93 0.97 -15.52
C ALA A 39 -17.36 2.28 -14.82
N VAL A 40 -18.66 2.55 -14.71
CA VAL A 40 -19.16 3.72 -13.97
C VAL A 40 -18.83 3.61 -12.49
N ARG A 41 -18.97 2.41 -11.92
CA ARG A 41 -18.68 2.13 -10.52
C ARG A 41 -17.20 2.28 -10.20
N THR A 42 -16.30 1.73 -11.01
CA THR A 42 -14.86 1.85 -10.82
C THR A 42 -14.42 3.29 -10.96
N HIS A 43 -14.94 4.03 -11.95
CA HIS A 43 -14.61 5.44 -12.12
C HIS A 43 -14.95 6.27 -10.87
N ARG A 44 -16.14 6.09 -10.30
CA ARG A 44 -16.53 6.75 -9.05
C ARG A 44 -15.70 6.32 -7.83
N GLN A 45 -15.20 5.09 -7.84
CA GLN A 45 -14.34 4.59 -6.77
C GLN A 45 -12.92 5.14 -6.89
N LEU A 46 -12.41 5.34 -8.11
CA LEU A 46 -11.08 5.89 -8.36
C LEU A 46 -10.93 7.28 -7.74
N ASP A 47 -11.86 8.20 -8.00
CA ASP A 47 -11.78 9.56 -7.42
C ASP A 47 -11.66 9.52 -5.89
N ALA A 48 -12.44 8.66 -5.25
CA ALA A 48 -12.41 8.50 -3.80
C ALA A 48 -11.11 7.83 -3.29
N VAL A 49 -10.54 6.90 -4.06
CA VAL A 49 -9.23 6.30 -3.76
C VAL A 49 -8.12 7.34 -3.88
N LEU A 50 -8.15 8.18 -4.92
CA LEU A 50 -7.16 9.24 -5.12
C LEU A 50 -7.21 10.28 -3.98
N LEU A 51 -8.41 10.69 -3.55
CA LEU A 51 -8.59 11.58 -2.39
C LEU A 51 -8.10 10.93 -1.09
N ASN A 52 -8.42 9.66 -0.87
CA ASN A 52 -7.95 8.91 0.31
C ASN A 52 -6.42 8.81 0.34
N ASN A 53 -5.78 8.53 -0.81
CA ASN A 53 -4.33 8.46 -0.92
C ASN A 53 -3.67 9.83 -0.69
N ALA A 54 -4.22 10.90 -1.27
CA ALA A 54 -3.74 12.25 -1.02
C ALA A 54 -3.88 12.65 0.45
N ALA A 55 -4.99 12.29 1.11
CA ALA A 55 -5.17 12.50 2.53
C ALA A 55 -4.13 11.73 3.35
N PHE A 56 -3.77 10.50 2.95
CA PHE A 56 -2.77 9.70 3.65
C PHE A 56 -1.39 10.37 3.59
N ASP A 57 -1.01 10.90 2.42
CA ASP A 57 0.24 11.65 2.26
C ASP A 57 0.24 12.96 3.07
N LEU A 58 -0.87 13.69 3.12
CA LEU A 58 -1.04 14.90 3.95
C LEU A 58 -0.89 14.60 5.45
N VAL A 59 -1.43 13.47 5.91
CA VAL A 59 -1.23 12.99 7.28
C VAL A 59 0.27 12.76 7.54
N GLY A 60 0.97 12.13 6.60
CA GLY A 60 2.44 12.00 6.65
C GLY A 60 3.18 13.34 6.72
N ARG A 61 2.62 14.43 6.17
CA ARG A 61 3.17 15.80 6.26
C ARG A 61 2.77 16.56 7.52
N GLY A 62 1.97 15.96 8.42
CA GLY A 62 1.43 16.65 9.60
C GLY A 62 0.32 17.67 9.28
N ARG A 63 -0.27 17.64 8.07
CA ARG A 63 -1.37 18.52 7.64
C ARG A 63 -2.72 17.80 7.84
N ILE A 64 -3.10 17.60 9.10
CA ILE A 64 -4.23 16.75 9.48
C ILE A 64 -5.56 17.37 9.10
N SER A 65 -5.77 18.66 9.32
CA SER A 65 -7.04 19.32 8.99
C SER A 65 -7.32 19.25 7.48
N GLU A 66 -6.28 19.41 6.64
CA GLU A 66 -6.43 19.27 5.20
C GLU A 66 -6.69 17.82 4.77
N ALA A 67 -6.05 16.86 5.44
CA ALA A 67 -6.36 15.45 5.23
C ALA A 67 -7.82 15.14 5.57
N GLU A 68 -8.33 15.65 6.69
CA GLU A 68 -9.74 15.50 7.08
C GLU A 68 -10.68 16.14 6.07
N ALA A 69 -10.37 17.34 5.57
CA ALA A 69 -11.15 17.99 4.52
C ALA A 69 -11.22 17.14 3.23
N LEU A 70 -10.12 16.50 2.83
CA LEU A 70 -10.14 15.55 1.71
C LEU A 70 -10.99 14.31 2.01
N LEU A 71 -10.91 13.76 3.22
CA LEU A 71 -11.73 12.62 3.64
C LEU A 71 -13.23 12.97 3.71
N ASP A 72 -13.57 14.21 4.05
CA ASP A 72 -14.94 14.72 4.06
C ASP A 72 -15.50 14.92 2.65
N ALA A 73 -14.64 15.27 1.69
CA ALA A 73 -15.00 15.37 0.28
C ALA A 73 -15.30 13.99 -0.36
N VAL A 74 -14.83 12.89 0.24
CA VAL A 74 -15.12 11.54 -0.24
C VAL A 74 -16.59 11.20 0.02
N SER A 75 -17.42 11.20 -1.03
CA SER A 75 -18.82 10.75 -0.93
C SER A 75 -18.88 9.26 -0.59
N PRO A 76 -19.23 8.84 0.65
CA PRO A 76 -19.03 7.47 1.09
C PRO A 76 -20.20 6.59 0.66
N LYS A 77 -20.29 6.24 -0.62
CA LYS A 77 -21.31 5.28 -1.12
C LYS A 77 -20.90 3.82 -0.88
N GLY A 78 -20.62 3.48 0.39
CA GLY A 78 -20.46 2.13 0.95
C GLY A 78 -19.35 1.22 0.37
N GLY A 79 -18.95 0.19 1.12
CA GLY A 79 -17.94 -0.81 0.74
C GLY A 79 -16.50 -0.42 1.13
N HIS A 80 -15.50 -1.02 0.47
CA HIS A 80 -14.07 -0.87 0.82
C HIS A 80 -13.55 0.58 0.90
N VAL A 81 -14.04 1.51 0.08
CA VAL A 81 -13.63 2.93 0.15
C VAL A 81 -14.08 3.58 1.46
N ARG A 82 -15.34 3.38 1.85
CA ARG A 82 -15.86 3.89 3.13
C ARG A 82 -15.05 3.34 4.30
N ARG A 83 -14.69 2.04 4.25
CA ARG A 83 -13.82 1.42 5.25
C ARG A 83 -12.43 2.05 5.27
N ALA A 84 -11.81 2.30 4.12
CA ALA A 84 -10.50 2.96 4.05
C ALA A 84 -10.54 4.34 4.72
N VAL A 85 -11.53 5.17 4.36
CA VAL A 85 -11.75 6.49 4.95
C VAL A 85 -11.95 6.40 6.47
N THR A 86 -12.82 5.49 6.94
CA THR A 86 -13.05 5.31 8.38
C THR A 86 -11.80 4.79 9.10
N ALA A 87 -11.02 3.89 8.51
CA ALA A 87 -9.76 3.42 9.08
C ALA A 87 -8.76 4.58 9.23
N GLN A 88 -8.66 5.44 8.21
CA GLN A 88 -7.78 6.59 8.24
C GLN A 88 -8.21 7.63 9.29
N ARG A 89 -9.52 7.87 9.46
CA ARG A 89 -10.03 8.69 10.57
C ARG A 89 -9.68 8.09 11.93
N ALA A 90 -9.78 6.77 12.07
CA ALA A 90 -9.37 6.08 13.29
C ALA A 90 -7.87 6.24 13.58
N GLN A 91 -7.01 6.20 12.54
CA GLN A 91 -5.58 6.48 12.66
C GLN A 91 -5.31 7.95 13.04
N ILE A 92 -6.00 8.92 12.44
CA ILE A 92 -5.89 10.34 12.78
C ILE A 92 -6.27 10.57 14.25
N ALA A 93 -7.38 9.96 14.72
CA ALA A 93 -7.78 10.03 16.11
C ALA A 93 -6.72 9.44 17.06
N LEU A 94 -6.12 8.30 16.72
CA LEU A 94 -4.98 7.76 17.49
C LEU A 94 -3.81 8.73 17.52
N ARG A 95 -3.44 9.38 16.41
CA ARG A 95 -2.34 10.35 16.35
C ARG A 95 -2.58 11.58 17.22
N ARG A 96 -3.84 12.02 17.34
CA ARG A 96 -4.27 13.07 18.29
C ARG A 96 -4.29 12.62 19.75
N ALA A 97 -3.93 11.37 20.03
CA ALA A 97 -4.09 10.70 21.33
C ALA A 97 -5.55 10.70 21.82
N ASP A 98 -6.52 10.68 20.91
CA ASP A 98 -7.94 10.48 21.20
C ASP A 98 -8.31 9.01 21.00
N ALA A 99 -8.01 8.20 22.01
CA ALA A 99 -8.29 6.78 21.98
C ALA A 99 -9.79 6.47 21.90
N ARG A 100 -10.68 7.35 22.39
CA ARG A 100 -12.14 7.12 22.32
C ARG A 100 -12.63 7.29 20.90
N ALA A 101 -12.29 8.40 20.24
CA ALA A 101 -12.67 8.61 18.85
C ALA A 101 -12.07 7.54 17.91
N ALA A 102 -10.84 7.10 18.19
CA ALA A 102 -10.23 6.00 17.46
C ALA A 102 -11.02 4.69 17.59
N GLU A 103 -11.42 4.32 18.81
CA GLU A 103 -12.26 3.14 19.06
C GLU A 103 -13.62 3.26 18.37
N GLU A 104 -14.27 4.43 18.43
CA GLU A 104 -15.56 4.70 17.78
C GLU A 104 -15.49 4.53 16.26
N HIS A 105 -14.46 5.11 15.63
CA HIS A 105 -14.25 4.94 14.19
C HIS A 105 -13.95 3.49 13.82
N ALA A 106 -13.10 2.79 14.59
CA ALA A 106 -12.81 1.38 14.35
C ALA A 106 -14.08 0.51 14.49
N ASN A 107 -14.92 0.78 15.49
CA ASN A 107 -16.21 0.12 15.67
C ASN A 107 -17.17 0.38 14.49
N ALA A 108 -17.27 1.63 14.03
CA ALA A 108 -18.10 1.99 12.87
C ALA A 108 -17.65 1.27 11.59
N LEU A 109 -16.34 1.08 11.41
CA LEU A 109 -15.79 0.28 10.31
C LEU A 109 -16.20 -1.19 10.45
N LEU A 110 -15.98 -1.79 11.61
CA LEU A 110 -16.28 -3.21 11.86
C LEU A 110 -17.77 -3.53 11.75
N ALA A 111 -18.65 -2.59 12.12
CA ALA A 111 -20.10 -2.71 11.97
C ALA A 111 -20.58 -2.67 10.52
N THR A 112 -19.76 -2.19 9.58
CA THR A 112 -20.11 -2.20 8.17
C THR A 112 -20.12 -3.66 7.66
N PRO A 113 -21.11 -4.11 6.87
CA PRO A 113 -21.13 -5.47 6.33
C PRO A 113 -20.13 -5.66 5.19
N VAL A 114 -19.51 -6.85 5.13
CA VAL A 114 -18.53 -7.19 4.09
C VAL A 114 -19.22 -7.56 2.78
N ARG A 115 -18.79 -6.99 1.66
CA ARG A 115 -19.34 -7.29 0.32
C ARG A 115 -18.67 -8.49 -0.33
N LEU A 116 -19.43 -9.28 -1.09
CA LEU A 116 -18.94 -10.51 -1.73
C LEU A 116 -17.77 -10.26 -2.71
N LEU A 117 -17.87 -9.22 -3.55
CA LEU A 117 -16.88 -8.95 -4.60
C LEU A 117 -15.55 -8.40 -4.06
N THR A 118 -15.59 -7.70 -2.93
CA THR A 118 -14.45 -7.02 -2.29
C THR A 118 -14.08 -7.65 -0.94
N ARG A 119 -14.53 -8.89 -0.71
CA ARG A 119 -14.45 -9.58 0.59
C ARG A 119 -13.05 -9.62 1.17
N ASP A 120 -12.06 -9.96 0.35
CA ASP A 120 -10.67 -10.12 0.82
C ASP A 120 -10.07 -8.78 1.26
N MET A 121 -10.26 -7.72 0.45
CA MET A 121 -9.82 -6.37 0.79
C MET A 121 -10.51 -5.87 2.07
N GLU A 122 -11.83 -6.03 2.16
CA GLU A 122 -12.61 -5.59 3.32
C GLU A 122 -12.27 -6.39 4.59
N ARG A 123 -11.86 -7.66 4.46
CA ARG A 123 -11.34 -8.46 5.58
C ARG A 123 -9.99 -7.94 6.08
N THR A 124 -9.07 -7.62 5.18
CA THR A 124 -7.79 -6.99 5.56
C THR A 124 -8.03 -5.65 6.26
N GLN A 125 -8.98 -4.85 5.78
CA GLN A 125 -9.38 -3.59 6.43
C GLN A 125 -10.00 -3.82 7.82
N ASN A 126 -10.81 -4.88 8.00
CA ASN A 126 -11.32 -5.24 9.33
C ASN A 126 -10.20 -5.60 10.30
N VAL A 127 -9.20 -6.38 9.86
CA VAL A 127 -8.06 -6.73 10.72
C VAL A 127 -7.22 -5.50 11.07
N THR A 128 -7.04 -4.58 10.12
CA THR A 128 -6.40 -3.27 10.37
C THR A 128 -7.18 -2.47 11.41
N ALA A 129 -8.51 -2.44 11.33
CA ALA A 129 -9.36 -1.76 12.30
C ALA A 129 -9.27 -2.39 13.70
N LEU A 130 -9.14 -3.72 13.78
CA LEU A 130 -8.90 -4.42 15.05
C LEU A 130 -7.54 -4.04 15.66
N GLY A 131 -6.48 -3.91 14.85
CA GLY A 131 -5.18 -3.42 15.32
C GLY A 131 -5.27 -2.02 15.93
N ILE A 132 -5.91 -1.08 15.22
CA ILE A 132 -6.17 0.29 15.70
C ILE A 132 -7.00 0.26 17.00
N ARG A 133 -8.06 -0.55 17.04
CA ARG A 133 -8.95 -0.68 18.20
C ARG A 133 -8.24 -1.28 19.41
N ALA A 134 -7.34 -2.24 19.21
CA ALA A 134 -6.53 -2.83 20.27
C ALA A 134 -5.66 -1.75 20.95
N VAL A 135 -4.98 -0.91 20.17
CA VAL A 135 -4.16 0.20 20.70
C VAL A 135 -5.04 1.18 21.47
N ALA A 136 -6.18 1.58 20.90
CA ALA A 136 -7.14 2.46 21.54
C ALA A 136 -7.66 1.90 22.89
N ARG A 137 -8.09 0.64 22.91
CA ARG A 137 -8.60 -0.04 24.12
C ARG A 137 -7.53 -0.23 25.18
N ALA A 138 -6.31 -0.60 24.80
CA ALA A 138 -5.17 -0.67 25.72
C ALA A 138 -4.87 0.70 26.34
N SER A 139 -4.93 1.77 25.53
CA SER A 139 -4.78 3.15 25.99
C SER A 139 -5.88 3.55 26.99
N LEU A 140 -7.12 3.13 26.76
CA LEU A 140 -8.28 3.37 27.64
C LEU A 140 -8.33 2.48 28.90
N GLY A 141 -7.41 1.52 29.05
CA GLY A 141 -7.41 0.57 30.18
C GLY A 141 -8.43 -0.57 30.05
N LYS A 142 -8.99 -0.78 28.86
CA LYS A 142 -9.91 -1.89 28.56
C LYS A 142 -9.14 -3.18 28.24
N SER A 143 -8.39 -3.68 29.21
CA SER A 143 -7.39 -4.74 28.99
C SER A 143 -7.94 -6.02 28.37
N ALA A 144 -9.09 -6.52 28.86
CA ALA A 144 -9.70 -7.75 28.34
C ALA A 144 -10.13 -7.62 26.87
N GLU A 145 -10.78 -6.50 26.52
CA GLU A 145 -11.22 -6.22 25.15
C GLU A 145 -10.04 -5.99 24.19
N ALA A 146 -8.97 -5.35 24.69
CA ALA A 146 -7.74 -5.18 23.91
C ALA A 146 -7.05 -6.52 23.62
N LEU A 147 -6.99 -7.42 24.61
CA LEU A 147 -6.43 -8.77 24.44
C LEU A 147 -7.23 -9.60 23.43
N GLU A 148 -8.56 -9.49 23.43
CA GLU A 148 -9.41 -10.14 22.42
C GLU A 148 -9.08 -9.67 21.00
N ASP A 149 -8.93 -8.36 20.81
CA ASP A 149 -8.54 -7.78 19.52
C ASP A 149 -7.13 -8.23 19.11
N ILE A 150 -6.15 -8.21 20.02
CA ILE A 150 -4.77 -8.68 19.79
C ILE A 150 -4.77 -10.15 19.32
N CYS A 151 -5.47 -11.03 20.04
CA CYS A 151 -5.59 -12.44 19.70
C CYS A 151 -6.24 -12.63 18.32
N THR A 152 -7.29 -11.86 18.02
CA THR A 152 -7.98 -11.94 16.73
C THR A 152 -7.09 -11.48 15.57
N VAL A 153 -6.30 -10.42 15.76
CA VAL A 153 -5.35 -9.93 14.75
C VAL A 153 -4.27 -10.98 14.51
N ARG A 154 -3.65 -11.53 15.57
CA ARG A 154 -2.58 -12.54 15.47
C ARG A 154 -3.04 -13.84 14.83
N ALA A 155 -4.29 -14.25 15.09
CA ALA A 155 -4.88 -15.46 14.50
C ALA A 155 -5.29 -15.29 13.02
N SER A 156 -5.31 -14.05 12.51
CA SER A 156 -5.85 -13.79 11.17
C SER A 156 -4.80 -13.99 10.06
N GLU A 157 -5.09 -14.89 9.13
CA GLU A 157 -4.30 -15.05 7.88
C GLU A 157 -4.31 -13.80 6.96
N MET A 158 -5.23 -12.87 7.24
CA MET A 158 -5.42 -11.62 6.50
C MET A 158 -4.71 -10.43 7.16
N ALA A 159 -4.01 -10.64 8.28
CA ALA A 159 -3.34 -9.57 9.02
C ALA A 159 -2.19 -8.96 8.22
N PRO A 160 -2.27 -7.66 7.85
CA PRO A 160 -1.12 -6.95 7.31
C PRO A 160 -0.09 -6.68 8.42
N GLY A 161 1.16 -6.43 8.04
CA GLY A 161 2.24 -6.13 8.99
C GLY A 161 1.90 -4.99 9.94
N GLN A 162 1.31 -3.91 9.42
CA GLN A 162 0.82 -2.79 10.24
C GLN A 162 -0.17 -3.21 11.34
N ALA A 163 -1.10 -4.13 11.07
CA ALA A 163 -2.04 -4.58 12.09
C ALA A 163 -1.35 -5.42 13.17
N LEU A 164 -0.38 -6.27 12.77
CA LEU A 164 0.44 -7.05 13.71
C LEU A 164 1.34 -6.14 14.56
N ALA A 165 1.92 -5.11 13.96
CA ALA A 165 2.67 -4.07 14.65
C ALA A 165 1.80 -3.36 15.70
N GLN A 166 0.58 -2.96 15.34
CA GLN A 166 -0.37 -2.34 16.28
C GLN A 166 -0.82 -3.28 17.40
N ALA A 167 -1.03 -4.56 17.10
CA ALA A 167 -1.33 -5.55 18.14
C ALA A 167 -0.16 -5.70 19.13
N THR A 168 1.08 -5.66 18.64
CA THR A 168 2.30 -5.67 19.48
C THR A 168 2.43 -4.39 20.31
N VAL A 169 2.12 -3.22 19.74
CA VAL A 169 2.08 -1.95 20.49
C VAL A 169 1.02 -1.99 21.59
N ALA A 170 -0.17 -2.50 21.28
CA ALA A 170 -1.24 -2.65 22.25
C ALA A 170 -0.84 -3.58 23.41
N GLU A 171 -0.21 -4.72 23.12
CA GLU A 171 0.30 -5.62 24.15
C GLU A 171 1.40 -4.97 25.00
N ALA A 172 2.31 -4.22 24.38
CA ALA A 172 3.35 -3.48 25.10
C ALA A 172 2.75 -2.44 26.06
N ILE A 173 1.68 -1.74 25.66
CA ILE A 173 0.93 -0.81 26.52
C ILE A 173 0.33 -1.56 27.72
N LEU A 174 -0.29 -2.72 27.51
CA LEU A 174 -0.89 -3.52 28.58
C LEU A 174 0.16 -4.00 29.59
N LEU A 175 1.28 -4.55 29.10
CA LEU A 175 2.37 -5.05 29.93
C LEU A 175 3.07 -3.93 30.72
N ALA A 176 3.21 -2.75 30.11
CA ALA A 176 3.74 -1.57 30.81
C ALA A 176 2.81 -1.13 31.95
N LYS A 177 1.50 -1.07 31.70
CA LYS A 177 0.49 -0.69 32.71
C LYS A 177 0.35 -1.72 33.84
N SER A 178 0.65 -2.99 33.57
CA SER A 178 0.68 -4.03 34.61
C SER A 178 2.03 -4.16 35.32
N ASP A 179 3.02 -3.34 34.96
CA ASP A 179 4.43 -3.40 35.42
C ASP A 179 5.07 -4.81 35.27
N ASP A 180 4.66 -5.59 34.25
CA ASP A 180 5.27 -6.89 33.94
C ASP A 180 6.50 -6.69 33.05
N ARG A 181 7.57 -6.17 33.68
CA ARG A 181 8.85 -5.88 33.00
C ARG A 181 9.47 -7.09 32.32
N PRO A 182 9.50 -8.31 32.92
CA PRO A 182 10.04 -9.48 32.24
C PRO A 182 9.27 -9.85 30.97
N ALA A 183 7.94 -9.79 30.97
CA ALA A 183 7.16 -10.05 29.77
C ALA A 183 7.34 -8.93 28.72
N LEU A 184 7.36 -7.67 29.15
CA LEU A 184 7.60 -6.54 28.25
C LEU A 184 8.97 -6.63 27.58
N ALA A 185 10.02 -6.98 28.33
CA ALA A 185 11.36 -7.18 27.77
C ALA A 185 11.39 -8.28 26.70
N ARG A 186 10.72 -9.42 26.94
CA ARG A 186 10.60 -10.50 25.95
C ARG A 186 9.85 -10.05 24.71
N LEU A 187 8.75 -9.31 24.87
CA LEU A 187 7.98 -8.77 23.76
C LEU A 187 8.80 -7.81 22.90
N LEU A 188 9.54 -6.89 23.53
CA LEU A 188 10.36 -5.91 22.79
C LEU A 188 11.49 -6.57 22.00
N GLN A 189 12.07 -7.66 22.50
CA GLN A 189 13.08 -8.43 21.76
C GLN A 189 12.50 -9.07 20.50
N THR A 190 11.30 -9.67 20.58
CA THR A 190 10.64 -10.32 19.45
C THR A 190 9.94 -9.36 18.50
N ALA A 191 9.69 -8.12 18.91
CA ALA A 191 9.04 -7.10 18.10
C ALA A 191 9.92 -6.53 16.99
N THR A 192 11.25 -6.71 17.04
CA THR A 192 12.22 -6.12 16.08
C THR A 192 11.84 -6.26 14.60
N PRO A 193 11.39 -7.44 14.11
CA PRO A 193 10.99 -7.60 12.70
C PRO A 193 9.79 -6.73 12.28
N LEU A 194 8.96 -6.30 13.23
CA LEU A 194 7.77 -5.48 12.97
C LEU A 194 8.08 -3.96 12.97
N PHE A 195 9.31 -3.54 13.28
CA PHE A 195 9.64 -2.11 13.37
C PHE A 195 9.44 -1.37 12.03
N ASP A 196 9.69 -2.04 10.91
CA ASP A 196 9.47 -1.47 9.58
C ASP A 196 7.99 -1.24 9.27
N ASP A 197 7.08 -1.95 9.93
CA ASP A 197 5.62 -1.83 9.76
C ASP A 197 4.95 -0.93 10.80
N MET A 198 5.67 -0.54 11.86
CA MET A 198 5.19 0.40 12.89
C MET A 198 5.18 1.83 12.38
N ALA A 199 4.25 2.65 12.87
CA ALA A 199 4.33 4.09 12.70
C ALA A 199 5.54 4.66 13.51
N PRO A 200 6.13 5.79 13.11
CA PRO A 200 7.29 6.32 13.85
C PRO A 200 6.99 6.64 15.32
N ARG A 201 5.80 7.16 15.65
CA ARG A 201 5.37 7.35 17.05
C ARG A 201 5.29 6.05 17.85
N GLU A 202 4.81 4.97 17.20
CA GLU A 202 4.74 3.64 17.82
C GLU A 202 6.15 3.10 18.10
N ARG A 203 7.10 3.27 17.15
CA ARG A 203 8.52 2.95 17.39
C ARG A 203 9.12 3.78 18.53
N ALA A 204 8.81 5.07 18.58
CA ALA A 204 9.29 5.96 19.64
C ALA A 204 8.78 5.51 21.02
N LEU A 205 7.52 5.08 21.12
CA LEU A 205 6.98 4.46 22.33
C LEU A 205 7.72 3.18 22.71
N LEU A 206 7.95 2.26 21.77
CA LEU A 206 8.66 1.02 22.07
C LEU A 206 10.11 1.26 22.50
N ARG A 207 10.79 2.24 21.89
CA ARG A 207 12.13 2.68 22.33
C ARG A 207 12.10 3.28 23.74
N ALA A 208 11.08 4.08 24.06
CA ALA A 208 10.91 4.64 25.40
C ALA A 208 10.65 3.53 26.45
N LEU A 209 9.81 2.54 26.12
CA LEU A 209 9.56 1.36 26.96
C LEU A 209 10.83 0.52 27.17
N ARG A 210 11.64 0.36 26.12
CA ARG A 210 12.93 -0.32 26.22
C ARG A 210 13.89 0.39 27.19
N ARG A 211 14.03 1.72 27.04
CA ARG A 211 14.84 2.55 27.96
C ARG A 211 14.32 2.49 29.40
N MET A 212 13.01 2.49 29.59
CA MET A 212 12.37 2.35 30.91
C MET A 212 12.75 1.04 31.61
N ILE A 213 12.91 -0.06 30.86
CA ILE A 213 13.36 -1.35 31.41
C ILE A 213 14.85 -1.32 31.76
N GLU A 214 15.67 -0.75 30.87
CA GLU A 214 17.14 -0.72 31.02
C GLU A 214 17.59 0.19 32.16
N VAL A 215 16.90 1.31 32.40
CA VAL A 215 17.24 2.27 33.47
C VAL A 215 16.58 1.83 34.79
N ARG A 216 17.36 1.25 35.72
CA ARG A 216 16.97 1.10 37.13
C ARG A 216 16.85 2.48 37.78
N GLN A 217 15.63 3.03 37.82
CA GLN A 217 15.19 4.25 38.54
C GLN A 217 16.18 5.42 38.60
N ARG A 218 15.87 6.53 37.91
CA ARG A 218 16.29 7.87 38.35
C ARG A 218 15.08 8.69 38.78
N SER A 219 15.32 9.48 39.82
CA SER A 219 14.38 10.06 40.78
C SER A 219 13.23 10.88 40.19
N VAL A 220 12.08 10.65 40.82
CA VAL A 220 10.94 11.54 41.07
C VAL A 220 11.23 13.05 40.93
N TYR A 221 10.29 13.75 40.27
CA TYR A 221 10.16 15.19 39.99
C TYR A 221 11.11 15.80 38.96
N ARG A 222 10.68 15.75 37.69
CA ARG A 222 10.84 16.88 36.78
C ARG A 222 9.49 17.13 36.11
N GLU A 223 8.80 18.15 36.59
CA GLU A 223 7.57 18.62 35.96
C GLU A 223 7.96 19.13 34.56
N PRO A 224 7.49 18.52 33.46
CA PRO A 224 7.76 19.05 32.13
C PRO A 224 7.14 20.44 32.07
N ALA A 225 7.92 21.43 31.64
CA ALA A 225 7.44 22.79 31.45
C ALA A 225 6.18 22.73 30.57
N ARG A 226 5.05 23.29 31.06
CA ARG A 226 3.80 23.37 30.29
C ARG A 226 4.11 24.08 28.97
N PRO A 227 4.07 23.39 27.82
CA PRO A 227 4.23 24.04 26.54
C PRO A 227 3.05 24.99 26.36
N SER A 228 3.30 26.22 25.91
CA SER A 228 2.22 27.10 25.47
C SER A 228 1.37 26.38 24.43
N GLU A 229 0.07 26.24 24.70
CA GLU A 229 -0.96 25.85 23.74
C GLU A 229 -0.99 26.88 22.60
N MET A 230 -0.08 26.76 21.64
CA MET A 230 -0.25 27.38 20.33
C MET A 230 -0.89 26.35 19.40
N ASP A 231 -1.78 26.83 18.54
CA ASP A 231 -2.55 26.13 17.50
C ASP A 231 -1.78 24.99 16.80
N ARG A 232 -1.71 23.81 17.43
CA ARG A 232 -1.10 22.60 16.87
C ARG A 232 -2.19 21.55 16.69
N GLU A 233 -2.28 21.00 15.48
CA GLU A 233 -3.27 19.98 15.14
C GLU A 233 -2.99 18.63 15.82
N GLU A 234 -1.73 18.36 16.18
CA GLU A 234 -1.27 17.13 16.80
C GLU A 234 -0.39 17.38 18.04
N PRO A 235 -0.47 16.50 19.07
CA PRO A 235 0.44 16.54 20.21
C PRO A 235 1.87 16.18 19.78
N LEU A 236 2.88 16.59 20.56
CA LEU A 236 4.25 16.07 20.40
C LEU A 236 4.31 14.58 20.73
N VAL A 237 5.37 13.88 20.29
CA VAL A 237 5.54 12.45 20.59
C VAL A 237 5.55 12.19 22.10
N GLY A 238 6.25 13.01 22.89
CA GLY A 238 6.25 12.91 24.36
C GLY A 238 4.88 13.15 24.99
N GLU A 239 4.12 14.15 24.50
CA GLU A 239 2.74 14.43 24.94
C GLU A 239 1.80 13.26 24.60
N TRP A 240 1.95 12.69 23.39
CA TRP A 240 1.21 11.52 22.95
C TRP A 240 1.49 10.30 23.83
N VAL A 241 2.77 9.99 24.08
CA VAL A 241 3.17 8.90 24.98
C VAL A 241 2.62 9.15 26.38
N SER A 242 2.69 10.39 26.90
CA SER A 242 2.17 10.72 28.24
C SER A 242 0.68 10.46 28.41
N LYS A 243 -0.11 10.55 27.34
CA LYS A 243 -1.54 10.22 27.36
C LYS A 243 -1.82 8.73 27.31
N ILE A 244 -0.94 7.93 26.71
CA ILE A 244 -1.16 6.50 26.45
C ILE A 244 -0.47 5.61 27.49
N VAL A 245 0.82 5.86 27.74
CA VAL A 245 1.66 5.20 28.74
C VAL A 245 2.43 6.28 29.51
N PRO A 246 1.82 6.91 30.54
CA PRO A 246 2.44 7.99 31.31
C PRO A 246 3.81 7.62 31.86
N GLU A 247 4.01 6.36 32.26
CA GLU A 247 5.26 5.85 32.85
C GLU A 247 6.43 5.90 31.85
N ALA A 248 6.15 5.78 30.55
CA ALA A 248 7.15 5.80 29.49
C ALA A 248 7.52 7.23 29.04
N ALA A 249 6.71 8.23 29.38
CA ALA A 249 6.87 9.60 28.85
C ALA A 249 8.22 10.23 29.19
N ALA A 250 8.74 9.97 30.39
CA ALA A 250 10.04 10.47 30.84
C ALA A 250 11.24 9.92 30.04
N PHE A 251 11.04 8.84 29.27
CA PHE A 251 12.07 8.17 28.48
C PHE A 251 12.01 8.53 26.98
N VAL A 252 11.03 9.34 26.58
CA VAL A 252 10.91 9.84 25.21
C VAL A 252 11.88 11.02 25.04
N PRO A 253 12.73 10.99 24.00
CA PRO A 253 13.51 12.16 23.60
C PRO A 253 12.65 13.42 23.50
N GLU A 254 13.11 14.54 24.07
CA GLU A 254 12.47 15.83 23.82
C GLU A 254 12.71 16.20 22.34
N ALA A 255 11.72 15.95 21.49
CA ALA A 255 11.82 16.24 20.07
C ALA A 255 11.74 17.76 19.83
N GLU A 256 12.65 18.26 18.99
CA GLU A 256 12.61 19.65 18.54
C GLU A 256 11.34 19.91 17.72
N ARG A 257 10.78 21.12 17.83
CA ARG A 257 9.52 21.49 17.19
C ARG A 257 9.71 21.54 15.66
N VAL A 258 9.03 20.67 14.93
CA VAL A 258 8.91 20.78 13.47
C VAL A 258 7.42 20.78 13.13
N THR A 259 6.89 21.96 12.83
CA THR A 259 5.45 22.17 12.64
C THR A 259 5.01 22.02 11.18
N GLU A 260 5.94 22.12 10.21
CA GLU A 260 5.63 21.95 8.79
C GLU A 260 6.90 21.76 7.93
N SER A 261 6.86 20.85 6.95
CA SER A 261 8.00 20.51 6.09
C SER A 261 8.13 21.44 4.88
N LYS A 262 8.62 22.67 5.09
CA LYS A 262 8.77 23.68 3.99
C LYS A 262 9.75 23.24 2.91
N ALA A 263 10.90 22.63 3.25
CA ALA A 263 11.85 22.23 2.20
C ALA A 263 11.41 20.98 1.44
N LEU A 264 10.64 20.07 2.05
CA LEU A 264 10.08 18.93 1.33
C LEU A 264 8.96 19.35 0.38
N ALA A 265 8.13 20.31 0.79
CA ALA A 265 7.18 20.98 -0.09
C ALA A 265 7.90 21.70 -1.25
N THR A 266 9.03 22.35 -0.95
CA THR A 266 9.88 23.00 -1.98
C THR A 266 10.53 21.97 -2.90
N ALA A 267 10.99 20.84 -2.39
CA ALA A 267 11.59 19.75 -3.16
C ALA A 267 10.57 19.05 -4.07
N LEU A 268 9.30 18.99 -3.66
CA LEU A 268 8.19 18.57 -4.51
C LEU A 268 7.91 19.59 -5.64
N ALA A 269 8.16 20.88 -5.39
CA ALA A 269 7.95 21.95 -6.35
C ALA A 269 9.15 22.21 -7.29
N GLN A 270 10.34 21.66 -7.00
CA GLN A 270 11.58 22.03 -7.68
C GLN A 270 12.22 20.94 -8.56
N THR A 271 12.71 21.47 -9.69
CA THR A 271 13.65 20.99 -10.71
C THR A 271 13.06 20.17 -11.87
N PRO A 272 12.92 20.77 -13.07
CA PRO A 272 12.61 20.02 -14.29
C PRO A 272 13.72 18.99 -14.59
N PRO A 273 13.38 17.81 -15.14
CA PRO A 273 14.35 16.76 -15.39
C PRO A 273 15.45 17.23 -16.35
N THR A 274 16.72 17.07 -15.97
CA THR A 274 17.87 17.29 -16.85
C THR A 274 18.13 16.07 -17.76
N ALA A 275 17.62 14.89 -17.38
CA ALA A 275 17.69 13.64 -18.14
C ALA A 275 16.29 13.01 -18.31
N PRO A 276 16.02 12.25 -19.39
CA PRO A 276 14.77 11.52 -19.53
C PRO A 276 14.69 10.37 -18.50
N ALA A 277 13.51 10.15 -17.93
CA ALA A 277 13.28 9.06 -16.97
C ALA A 277 13.47 7.69 -17.65
N GLY A 278 14.21 6.79 -17.00
CA GLY A 278 14.46 5.43 -17.49
C GLY A 278 13.19 4.58 -17.49
N SER A 279 12.32 4.77 -16.50
CA SER A 279 11.02 4.09 -16.41
C SER A 279 10.13 4.36 -17.61
N GLU A 280 10.17 5.57 -18.16
CA GLU A 280 9.45 5.91 -19.40
C GLU A 280 9.99 5.12 -20.59
N ALA A 281 11.31 5.01 -20.72
CA ALA A 281 11.94 4.24 -21.79
C ALA A 281 11.57 2.75 -21.69
N ILE A 282 11.62 2.18 -20.48
CA ILE A 282 11.21 0.80 -20.18
C ILE A 282 9.74 0.58 -20.57
N THR A 283 8.86 1.50 -20.18
CA THR A 283 7.42 1.46 -20.47
C THR A 283 7.13 1.54 -21.97
N ARG A 284 7.85 2.42 -22.69
CA ARG A 284 7.73 2.55 -24.16
C ARG A 284 8.25 1.31 -24.89
N GLN A 285 9.33 0.69 -24.41
CA GLN A 285 9.88 -0.52 -25.02
C GLN A 285 8.97 -1.74 -24.79
N SER A 286 8.43 -1.91 -23.59
CA SER A 286 7.55 -3.04 -23.25
C SER A 286 6.23 -3.01 -24.03
N SER A 287 5.63 -1.83 -24.18
CA SER A 287 4.39 -1.64 -24.95
C SER A 287 4.59 -1.91 -26.45
N ARG A 288 5.76 -1.60 -27.02
CA ARG A 288 6.09 -1.91 -28.43
C ARG A 288 6.22 -3.40 -28.72
N ARG A 289 6.70 -4.21 -27.78
CA ARG A 289 6.86 -5.67 -27.96
C ARG A 289 5.54 -6.43 -28.10
N LEU A 290 4.39 -5.80 -27.86
CA LEU A 290 3.06 -6.42 -27.85
C LEU A 290 2.28 -6.35 -29.17
N GLY A 291 2.95 -6.04 -30.29
CA GLY A 291 2.36 -6.20 -31.63
C GLY A 291 1.78 -7.61 -31.92
N GLY A 292 2.10 -8.62 -31.11
CA GLY A 292 1.60 -10.01 -31.22
C GLY A 292 0.23 -10.30 -30.60
N GLY A 293 -0.38 -9.36 -29.86
CA GLY A 293 -1.71 -9.54 -29.25
C GLY A 293 -2.87 -9.60 -30.25
N ARG A 294 -2.59 -9.34 -31.54
CA ARG A 294 -3.57 -9.42 -32.63
C ARG A 294 -4.22 -10.80 -32.69
N LEU A 295 -3.55 -11.91 -32.36
CA LEU A 295 -4.16 -13.23 -32.52
C LEU A 295 -5.37 -13.45 -31.60
N SER A 296 -5.29 -13.04 -30.32
CA SER A 296 -6.43 -13.15 -29.39
C SER A 296 -7.54 -12.17 -29.72
N TYR A 297 -7.19 -10.93 -30.09
CA TYR A 297 -8.18 -9.93 -30.51
C TYR A 297 -8.86 -10.33 -31.82
N THR A 298 -8.11 -10.86 -32.77
CA THR A 298 -8.60 -11.41 -34.05
C THR A 298 -9.47 -12.63 -33.80
N LEU A 299 -9.10 -13.56 -32.90
CA LEU A 299 -9.93 -14.71 -32.57
C LEU A 299 -11.25 -14.29 -31.90
N SER A 300 -11.20 -13.37 -30.92
CA SER A 300 -12.39 -12.80 -30.29
C SER A 300 -13.26 -12.03 -31.29
N LEU A 301 -12.63 -11.26 -32.19
CA LEU A 301 -13.32 -10.57 -33.28
C LEU A 301 -13.98 -11.57 -34.23
N TRP A 302 -13.30 -12.66 -34.60
CA TRP A 302 -13.86 -13.73 -35.44
C TRP A 302 -15.05 -14.41 -34.77
N ILE A 303 -14.98 -14.67 -33.46
CA ILE A 303 -16.12 -15.20 -32.71
C ILE A 303 -17.30 -14.21 -32.79
N VAL A 304 -17.05 -12.92 -32.57
CA VAL A 304 -18.09 -11.88 -32.70
C VAL A 304 -18.64 -11.81 -34.13
N VAL A 305 -17.79 -11.86 -35.15
CA VAL A 305 -18.19 -11.82 -36.57
C VAL A 305 -19.00 -13.06 -36.94
N ILE A 306 -18.60 -14.25 -36.50
CA ILE A 306 -19.34 -15.50 -36.74
C ILE A 306 -20.71 -15.42 -36.06
N VAL A 307 -20.76 -14.96 -34.80
CA VAL A 307 -22.02 -14.80 -34.07
C VAL A 307 -22.92 -13.76 -34.76
N LEU A 308 -22.36 -12.62 -35.17
CA LEU A 308 -23.09 -11.58 -35.92
C LEU A 308 -23.61 -12.14 -37.24
N PHE A 309 -22.78 -12.86 -37.99
CA PHE A 309 -23.14 -13.50 -39.25
C PHE A 309 -24.27 -14.50 -39.07
N LEU A 310 -24.20 -15.38 -38.08
CA LEU A 310 -25.27 -16.34 -37.77
C LEU A 310 -26.57 -15.64 -37.37
N THR A 311 -26.48 -14.51 -36.66
CA THR A 311 -27.64 -13.70 -36.27
C THR A 311 -28.30 -13.05 -37.50
N VAL A 312 -27.49 -12.42 -38.37
CA VAL A 312 -27.96 -11.82 -39.63
C VAL A 312 -28.54 -12.89 -40.55
N TRP A 313 -27.89 -14.05 -40.64
CA TRP A 313 -28.36 -15.19 -41.43
C TRP A 313 -29.74 -15.65 -40.95
N GLN A 314 -29.96 -15.77 -39.65
CA GLN A 314 -31.26 -16.17 -39.12
C GLN A 314 -32.36 -15.15 -39.45
N PHE A 315 -32.04 -13.86 -39.45
CA PHE A 315 -32.96 -12.78 -39.83
C PHE A 315 -33.27 -12.75 -41.33
N LEU A 316 -32.27 -13.07 -42.17
CA LEU A 316 -32.42 -13.08 -43.63
C LEU A 316 -33.08 -14.35 -44.16
N THR A 317 -33.21 -15.39 -43.32
CA THR A 317 -33.94 -16.60 -43.69
C THR A 317 -35.43 -16.26 -43.71
N PRO A 318 -36.09 -16.16 -44.88
CA PRO A 318 -37.49 -15.74 -44.94
C PRO A 318 -38.33 -16.75 -44.15
N ALA A 319 -39.19 -16.27 -43.26
CA ALA A 319 -40.26 -17.10 -42.74
C ALA A 319 -41.04 -17.62 -43.95
N ALA A 320 -41.02 -18.93 -44.19
CA ALA A 320 -41.69 -19.54 -45.32
C ALA A 320 -43.14 -19.02 -45.35
N THR A 321 -43.48 -18.25 -46.39
CA THR A 321 -44.84 -17.81 -46.64
C THR A 321 -45.69 -19.06 -46.82
N ALA A 322 -46.51 -19.37 -45.83
CA ALA A 322 -47.38 -20.53 -45.84
C ALA A 322 -48.37 -20.47 -47.01
N PRO A 323 -48.42 -21.50 -47.90
CA PRO A 323 -49.57 -21.73 -48.75
C PRO A 323 -50.58 -22.64 -48.01
N GLU A 324 -51.81 -22.14 -47.83
CA GLU A 324 -53.08 -22.83 -47.47
C GLU A 324 -53.14 -23.84 -46.29
N PRO A 325 -54.32 -23.98 -45.64
CA PRO A 325 -54.47 -24.80 -44.43
C PRO A 325 -54.59 -26.29 -44.79
N ALA A 326 -53.45 -26.94 -45.03
CA ALA A 326 -53.36 -28.40 -45.16
C ALA A 326 -52.56 -28.97 -43.98
N ALA A 327 -53.29 -29.58 -43.03
CA ALA A 327 -52.82 -30.27 -41.82
C ALA A 327 -51.90 -29.45 -40.90
N ALA A 328 -52.22 -29.43 -39.59
CA ALA A 328 -51.35 -28.81 -38.60
C ALA A 328 -49.92 -29.38 -38.77
N PRO A 329 -48.90 -28.55 -39.07
CA PRO A 329 -47.54 -29.05 -39.14
C PRO A 329 -47.23 -29.63 -37.76
N GLU A 330 -46.86 -30.91 -37.71
CA GLU A 330 -46.25 -31.45 -36.50
C GLU A 330 -45.15 -30.49 -36.09
N PRO A 331 -45.10 -30.05 -34.81
CA PRO A 331 -44.02 -29.18 -34.37
C PRO A 331 -42.74 -29.91 -34.76
N ALA A 332 -41.94 -29.30 -35.64
CA ALA A 332 -40.69 -29.92 -36.02
C ALA A 332 -39.90 -30.15 -34.72
N GLU A 333 -39.90 -31.39 -34.23
CA GLU A 333 -39.05 -31.93 -33.17
C GLU A 333 -37.61 -31.99 -33.70
N GLY A 334 -37.17 -30.89 -34.33
CA GLY A 334 -35.86 -30.75 -34.88
C GLY A 334 -34.88 -30.65 -33.73
N TRP A 335 -33.83 -31.44 -33.77
CA TRP A 335 -32.64 -31.38 -32.92
C TRP A 335 -31.93 -29.99 -32.93
N LEU A 336 -32.35 -29.07 -33.80
CA LEU A 336 -31.75 -27.74 -33.98
C LEU A 336 -31.76 -26.85 -32.72
N PRO A 337 -32.88 -26.66 -31.97
CA PRO A 337 -32.87 -25.88 -30.73
C PRO A 337 -31.99 -26.49 -29.64
N LEU A 338 -31.87 -27.83 -29.59
CA LEU A 338 -30.95 -28.53 -28.69
C LEU A 338 -29.49 -28.24 -29.07
N VAL A 339 -29.15 -28.28 -30.37
CA VAL A 339 -27.80 -27.94 -30.85
C VAL A 339 -27.45 -26.48 -30.59
N PHE A 340 -28.37 -25.54 -30.82
CA PHE A 340 -28.15 -24.13 -30.49
C PHE A 340 -28.00 -23.89 -28.98
N SER A 341 -28.81 -24.55 -28.15
CA SER A 341 -28.69 -24.46 -26.69
C SER A 341 -27.37 -25.05 -26.18
N PHE A 342 -26.93 -26.17 -26.75
CA PHE A 342 -25.64 -26.78 -26.44
C PHE A 342 -24.48 -25.88 -26.86
N LEU A 343 -24.49 -25.36 -28.09
CA LEU A 343 -23.46 -24.44 -28.57
C LEU A 343 -23.41 -23.16 -27.71
N PHE A 344 -24.58 -22.62 -27.34
CA PHE A 344 -24.67 -21.50 -26.41
C PHE A 344 -24.07 -21.84 -25.04
N ALA A 345 -24.36 -23.01 -24.48
CA ALA A 345 -23.80 -23.45 -23.21
C ALA A 345 -22.27 -23.61 -23.28
N VAL A 346 -21.74 -24.16 -24.37
CA VAL A 346 -20.29 -24.29 -24.60
C VAL A 346 -19.62 -22.93 -24.73
N VAL A 347 -20.20 -22.00 -25.51
CA VAL A 347 -19.67 -20.64 -25.67
C VAL A 347 -19.75 -19.87 -24.35
N ALA A 348 -20.86 -19.99 -23.61
CA ALA A 348 -21.03 -19.38 -22.30
C ALA A 348 -20.02 -19.95 -21.28
N ALA A 349 -19.83 -21.26 -21.23
CA ALA A 349 -18.84 -21.91 -20.37
C ALA A 349 -17.41 -21.51 -20.74
N GLY A 350 -17.08 -21.45 -22.03
CA GLY A 350 -15.79 -20.97 -22.52
C GLY A 350 -15.55 -19.50 -22.16
N PHE A 351 -16.57 -18.66 -22.28
CA PHE A 351 -16.51 -17.25 -21.88
C PHE A 351 -16.33 -17.09 -20.37
N ILE A 352 -17.07 -17.85 -19.55
CA ILE A 352 -16.89 -17.89 -18.09
C ILE A 352 -15.48 -18.34 -17.74
N GLY A 353 -14.96 -19.39 -18.38
CA GLY A 353 -13.58 -19.85 -18.18
C GLY A 353 -12.54 -18.77 -18.49
N LEU A 354 -12.69 -18.08 -19.63
CA LEU A 354 -11.79 -16.99 -20.05
C LEU A 354 -11.90 -15.74 -19.17
N ALA A 355 -13.11 -15.40 -18.71
CA ALA A 355 -13.35 -14.22 -17.87
C ALA A 355 -12.92 -14.43 -16.41
N PHE A 356 -13.21 -15.60 -15.83
CA PHE A 356 -13.00 -15.88 -14.41
C PHE A 356 -11.72 -16.65 -14.10
N GLY A 357 -11.14 -17.38 -15.06
CA GLY A 357 -9.87 -18.10 -14.89
C GLY A 357 -8.71 -17.20 -14.47
N PRO A 358 -8.46 -16.06 -15.17
CA PRO A 358 -7.44 -15.09 -14.77
C PRO A 358 -7.68 -14.51 -13.37
N LEU A 359 -8.94 -14.28 -13.01
CA LEU A 359 -9.31 -13.76 -11.69
C LEU A 359 -9.01 -14.78 -10.58
N ALA A 360 -9.33 -16.06 -10.79
CA ALA A 360 -8.99 -17.13 -9.85
C ALA A 360 -7.47 -17.27 -9.69
N LYS A 361 -6.71 -17.20 -10.80
CA LYS A 361 -5.24 -17.21 -10.76
C LYS A 361 -4.68 -15.99 -10.02
N ALA A 362 -5.22 -14.80 -10.25
CA ALA A 362 -4.84 -13.59 -9.54
C ALA A 362 -5.11 -13.67 -8.04
N ARG A 363 -6.26 -14.24 -7.63
CA ARG A 363 -6.59 -14.46 -6.21
C ARG A 363 -5.60 -15.42 -5.53
N ARG A 364 -5.28 -16.55 -6.17
CA ARG A 364 -4.26 -17.49 -5.65
C ARG A 364 -2.89 -16.83 -5.54
N GLY A 365 -2.47 -16.09 -6.58
CA GLY A 365 -1.22 -15.35 -6.56
C GLY A 365 -1.17 -14.29 -5.44
N THR A 366 -2.27 -13.57 -5.22
CA THR A 366 -2.38 -12.59 -4.14
C THR A 366 -2.35 -13.25 -2.76
N ALA A 367 -2.95 -14.43 -2.61
CA ALA A 367 -2.88 -15.21 -1.37
C ALA A 367 -1.44 -15.67 -1.07
N ALA A 368 -0.74 -16.22 -2.07
CA ALA A 368 0.66 -16.62 -1.94
C ALA A 368 1.59 -15.43 -1.68
N LEU A 369 1.33 -14.26 -2.29
CA LEU A 369 2.08 -13.04 -1.99
C LEU A 369 1.90 -12.65 -0.52
N ARG A 370 0.66 -12.67 0.01
CA ARG A 370 0.39 -12.40 1.43
C ARG A 370 1.06 -13.41 2.36
N GLU A 371 1.07 -14.68 1.98
CA GLU A 371 1.78 -15.72 2.73
C GLU A 371 3.29 -15.46 2.79
N ALA A 372 3.91 -15.10 1.66
CA ALA A 372 5.31 -14.71 1.64
C ALA A 372 5.59 -13.47 2.52
N MET A 373 4.71 -12.46 2.49
CA MET A 373 4.84 -11.30 3.37
C MET A 373 4.72 -11.69 4.85
N ARG A 374 3.80 -12.60 5.21
CA ARG A 374 3.72 -13.11 6.59
C ARG A 374 4.97 -13.89 7.00
N ALA A 375 5.55 -14.67 6.09
CA ALA A 375 6.81 -15.36 6.33
C ALA A 375 7.97 -14.37 6.60
N LEU A 376 8.03 -13.25 5.87
CA LEU A 376 9.00 -12.17 6.16
C LEU A 376 8.83 -11.59 7.57
N LEU A 377 7.59 -11.32 7.98
CA LEU A 377 7.30 -10.79 9.32
C LEU A 377 7.64 -11.79 10.43
N ALA A 378 7.57 -13.09 10.12
CA ALA A 378 7.99 -14.17 11.02
C ALA A 378 9.51 -14.40 11.01
N GLY A 379 10.28 -13.68 10.20
CA GLY A 379 11.72 -13.83 10.06
C GLY A 379 12.17 -14.95 9.10
N ASP A 380 11.25 -15.63 8.41
CA ASP A 380 11.57 -16.63 7.39
C ASP A 380 11.86 -15.96 6.03
N THR A 381 12.97 -15.22 5.97
CA THR A 381 13.41 -14.50 4.78
C THR A 381 13.68 -15.44 3.60
N GLN A 382 14.20 -16.64 3.87
CA GLN A 382 14.54 -17.61 2.83
C GLN A 382 13.30 -18.25 2.21
N GLY A 383 12.36 -18.71 3.04
CA GLY A 383 11.09 -19.28 2.58
C GLY A 383 10.23 -18.25 1.83
N ALA A 384 10.19 -17.00 2.34
CA ALA A 384 9.55 -15.90 1.65
C ALA A 384 10.18 -15.63 0.27
N SER A 385 11.51 -15.52 0.19
CA SER A 385 12.23 -15.25 -1.07
C SER A 385 11.99 -16.33 -2.12
N ARG A 386 11.90 -17.61 -1.71
CA ARG A 386 11.54 -18.72 -2.60
C ARG A 386 10.13 -18.55 -3.16
N THR A 387 9.15 -18.29 -2.30
CA THR A 387 7.74 -18.09 -2.69
C THR A 387 7.59 -16.89 -3.62
N LEU A 388 8.25 -15.78 -3.32
CA LEU A 388 8.28 -14.59 -4.18
C LEU A 388 8.88 -14.91 -5.55
N SER A 389 10.00 -15.63 -5.61
CA SER A 389 10.64 -16.03 -6.88
C SER A 389 9.75 -16.93 -7.75
N GLU A 390 8.98 -17.83 -7.12
CA GLU A 390 7.96 -18.63 -7.81
C GLU A 390 6.84 -17.76 -8.39
N LEU A 391 6.39 -16.75 -7.64
CA LEU A 391 5.41 -15.77 -8.14
C LEU A 391 5.98 -14.94 -9.30
N VAL A 392 7.25 -14.56 -9.27
CA VAL A 392 7.90 -13.87 -10.40
C VAL A 392 7.88 -14.75 -11.65
N SER A 393 8.18 -16.05 -11.52
CA SER A 393 8.26 -16.93 -12.69
C SER A 393 6.88 -17.30 -13.27
N ARG A 394 5.88 -17.60 -12.41
CA ARG A 394 4.60 -18.22 -12.84
C ARG A 394 3.35 -17.37 -12.58
N GLY A 395 3.49 -16.32 -11.77
CA GLY A 395 2.39 -15.46 -11.34
C GLY A 395 1.83 -14.56 -12.46
N PRO A 396 0.59 -14.08 -12.31
CA PRO A 396 0.04 -13.00 -13.14
C PRO A 396 0.92 -11.74 -13.07
N ASP A 397 0.96 -10.96 -14.15
CA ASP A 397 1.92 -9.85 -14.28
C ASP A 397 1.90 -8.84 -13.11
N ALA A 398 0.73 -8.45 -12.61
CA ALA A 398 0.63 -7.55 -11.45
C ALA A 398 1.18 -8.17 -10.16
N VAL A 399 0.86 -9.45 -9.90
CA VAL A 399 1.33 -10.18 -8.71
C VAL A 399 2.83 -10.43 -8.80
N ALA A 400 3.32 -10.79 -9.98
CA ALA A 400 4.73 -10.99 -10.23
C ALA A 400 5.51 -9.67 -10.07
N ALA A 401 5.00 -8.55 -10.58
CA ALA A 401 5.61 -7.23 -10.38
C ALA A 401 5.63 -6.83 -8.89
N ALA A 402 4.55 -7.08 -8.14
CA ALA A 402 4.52 -6.86 -6.70
C ALA A 402 5.53 -7.77 -5.96
N ALA A 403 5.68 -9.03 -6.36
CA ALA A 403 6.69 -9.93 -5.81
C ALA A 403 8.12 -9.47 -6.12
N GLN A 404 8.35 -8.93 -7.33
CA GLN A 404 9.64 -8.33 -7.71
C GLN A 404 9.96 -7.08 -6.90
N LEU A 405 8.98 -6.23 -6.59
CA LEU A 405 9.17 -5.10 -5.68
C LEU A 405 9.62 -5.58 -4.30
N GLN A 406 9.00 -6.62 -3.75
CA GLN A 406 9.42 -7.16 -2.44
C GLN A 406 10.82 -7.77 -2.47
N LEU A 407 11.17 -8.50 -3.54
CA LEU A 407 12.54 -8.99 -3.75
C LEU A 407 13.54 -7.84 -3.91
N SER A 408 13.14 -6.75 -4.56
CA SER A 408 13.97 -5.55 -4.70
C SER A 408 14.26 -4.94 -3.33
N VAL A 409 13.25 -4.81 -2.47
CA VAL A 409 13.45 -4.33 -1.09
C VAL A 409 14.40 -5.25 -0.33
N LEU A 410 14.28 -6.58 -0.45
CA LEU A 410 15.22 -7.52 0.18
C LEU A 410 16.66 -7.37 -0.34
N ALA A 411 16.83 -7.21 -1.65
CA ALA A 411 18.14 -6.96 -2.26
C ALA A 411 18.72 -5.61 -1.83
N GLU A 412 17.89 -4.58 -1.73
CA GLU A 412 18.22 -3.24 -1.20
C GLU A 412 18.69 -3.34 0.26
N ARG A 413 18.00 -4.12 1.11
CA ARG A 413 18.44 -4.37 2.50
C ARG A 413 19.81 -5.06 2.57
N ALA A 414 20.04 -6.03 1.67
CA ALA A 414 21.30 -6.76 1.55
C ALA A 414 22.43 -5.96 0.88
N CYS A 415 22.23 -4.67 0.60
CA CYS A 415 23.19 -3.79 -0.09
C CYS A 415 23.48 -4.18 -1.57
N SER A 416 22.65 -5.02 -2.18
CA SER A 416 22.73 -5.41 -3.59
C SER A 416 21.94 -4.47 -4.49
N MET A 417 22.30 -3.19 -4.51
CA MET A 417 21.52 -2.13 -5.19
C MET A 417 21.33 -2.34 -6.69
N SER A 418 22.33 -2.89 -7.39
CA SER A 418 22.23 -3.19 -8.82
C SER A 418 21.21 -4.30 -9.11
N ASP A 419 21.17 -5.34 -8.27
CA ASP A 419 20.21 -6.43 -8.41
C ASP A 419 18.79 -5.95 -8.07
N ALA A 420 18.66 -5.13 -7.03
CA ALA A 420 17.41 -4.46 -6.68
C ALA A 420 16.90 -3.60 -7.85
N LEU A 421 17.78 -2.82 -8.49
CA LEU A 421 17.43 -1.98 -9.63
C LEU A 421 16.94 -2.81 -10.82
N ALA A 422 17.62 -3.92 -11.12
CA ALA A 422 17.21 -4.85 -12.17
C ALA A 422 15.84 -5.49 -11.89
N LEU A 423 15.54 -5.80 -10.63
CA LEU A 423 14.23 -6.30 -10.22
C LEU A 423 13.13 -5.24 -10.41
N CYS A 424 13.39 -3.99 -10.04
CA CYS A 424 12.48 -2.85 -10.28
C CYS A 424 12.23 -2.62 -11.78
N ASP A 425 13.28 -2.61 -12.60
CA ASP A 425 13.16 -2.41 -14.05
C ASP A 425 12.33 -3.53 -14.70
N SER A 426 12.57 -4.77 -14.28
CA SER A 426 11.82 -5.94 -14.76
C SER A 426 10.35 -5.88 -14.32
N ALA A 427 10.06 -5.44 -13.10
CA ALA A 427 8.70 -5.25 -12.60
C ALA A 427 7.95 -4.15 -13.38
N LEU A 428 8.61 -3.01 -13.62
CA LEU A 428 8.05 -1.92 -14.44
C LEU A 428 7.77 -2.36 -15.87
N ALA A 429 8.69 -3.09 -16.49
CA ALA A 429 8.48 -3.67 -17.82
C ALA A 429 7.28 -4.61 -17.84
N ARG A 430 7.09 -5.38 -16.77
CA ARG A 430 6.03 -6.39 -16.65
C ARG A 430 4.65 -5.78 -16.47
N VAL A 431 4.48 -4.88 -15.51
CA VAL A 431 3.20 -4.18 -15.29
C VAL A 431 2.81 -3.32 -16.50
N SER A 432 3.81 -2.86 -17.27
CA SER A 432 3.65 -2.06 -18.49
C SER A 432 3.49 -2.89 -19.76
N ARG A 433 3.42 -4.22 -19.68
CA ARG A 433 3.02 -5.04 -20.83
C ARG A 433 1.61 -4.65 -21.24
N GLN A 434 0.64 -4.79 -20.35
CA GLN A 434 -0.75 -4.53 -20.69
C GLN A 434 -1.18 -3.15 -20.16
N PRO A 435 -1.65 -2.22 -21.01
CA PRO A 435 -2.10 -0.90 -20.57
C PRO A 435 -3.18 -0.96 -19.48
N ALA A 436 -4.08 -1.95 -19.57
CA ALA A 436 -5.11 -2.16 -18.56
C ALA A 436 -4.53 -2.57 -17.20
N ILE A 437 -3.49 -3.41 -17.16
CA ILE A 437 -2.84 -3.81 -15.91
C ILE A 437 -2.12 -2.61 -15.30
N ARG A 438 -1.39 -1.82 -16.10
CA ARG A 438 -0.74 -0.59 -15.64
C ARG A 438 -1.76 0.39 -15.06
N ALA A 439 -2.86 0.64 -15.76
CA ALA A 439 -3.92 1.55 -15.31
C ALA A 439 -4.60 1.08 -14.01
N LEU A 440 -4.76 -0.24 -13.79
CA LEU A 440 -5.29 -0.76 -12.53
C LEU A 440 -4.30 -0.67 -11.36
N ASN A 441 -3.03 -0.37 -11.63
CA ASN A 441 -1.94 -0.33 -10.65
C ASN A 441 -1.29 1.07 -10.58
N SER A 442 -1.91 2.10 -11.17
CA SER A 442 -1.38 3.47 -11.23
C SER A 442 -1.35 4.18 -9.89
N ASP A 443 -2.11 3.70 -8.91
CA ASP A 443 -2.36 4.46 -7.69
C ASP A 443 -1.36 4.13 -6.58
N ILE A 444 -0.81 2.90 -6.59
CA ILE A 444 0.10 2.39 -5.55
C ILE A 444 1.31 1.65 -6.14
N LEU A 445 1.12 0.53 -6.83
CA LEU A 445 2.24 -0.35 -7.22
C LEU A 445 3.19 0.30 -8.24
N VAL A 446 2.65 0.94 -9.30
CA VAL A 446 3.48 1.62 -10.31
C VAL A 446 4.28 2.78 -9.70
N PRO A 447 3.66 3.73 -8.96
CA PRO A 447 4.44 4.80 -8.33
C PRO A 447 5.43 4.30 -7.28
N GLU A 448 5.12 3.23 -6.54
CA GLU A 448 6.06 2.60 -5.60
C GLU A 448 7.29 2.03 -6.33
N LEU A 449 7.11 1.37 -7.48
CA LEU A 449 8.22 0.89 -8.31
C LEU A 449 9.09 2.03 -8.85
N ILE A 450 8.48 3.15 -9.24
CA ILE A 450 9.21 4.35 -9.71
C ILE A 450 9.99 4.98 -8.54
N ALA A 451 9.37 5.10 -7.38
CA ALA A 451 9.99 5.63 -6.17
C ALA A 451 11.19 4.79 -5.72
N GLU A 452 11.04 3.46 -5.70
CA GLU A 452 12.12 2.54 -5.32
C GLU A 452 13.25 2.58 -6.36
N ARG A 453 12.93 2.61 -7.66
CA ARG A 453 13.92 2.83 -8.72
C ARG A 453 14.70 4.14 -8.51
N ALA A 454 14.01 5.23 -8.18
CA ALA A 454 14.64 6.53 -7.92
C ALA A 454 15.61 6.47 -6.74
N LEU A 455 15.25 5.76 -5.66
CA LEU A 455 16.11 5.57 -4.50
C LEU A 455 17.36 4.76 -4.87
N LEU A 456 17.19 3.65 -5.57
CA LEU A 456 18.29 2.76 -5.96
C LEU A 456 19.29 3.48 -6.87
N LEU A 457 18.80 4.32 -7.78
CA LEU A 457 19.66 5.18 -8.61
C LEU A 457 20.40 6.23 -7.80
N ALA A 458 19.73 6.89 -6.84
CA ALA A 458 20.42 7.81 -5.93
C ALA A 458 21.52 7.06 -5.16
N ALA A 459 21.19 5.87 -4.64
CA ALA A 459 22.11 5.03 -3.90
C ALA A 459 23.31 4.57 -4.75
N LEU A 460 23.13 4.38 -6.06
CA LEU A 460 24.21 4.07 -7.02
C LEU A 460 24.96 5.31 -7.53
N GLY A 461 24.56 6.52 -7.12
CA GLY A 461 25.19 7.78 -7.53
C GLY A 461 24.70 8.34 -8.88
N ASP A 462 23.69 7.74 -9.50
CA ASP A 462 23.04 8.27 -10.71
C ASP A 462 21.94 9.27 -10.34
N GLU A 463 22.38 10.42 -9.82
CA GLU A 463 21.48 11.50 -9.42
C GLU A 463 20.63 12.06 -10.57
N PRO A 464 21.14 12.28 -11.80
CA PRO A 464 20.32 12.80 -12.89
C PRO A 464 19.15 11.88 -13.21
N GLN A 465 19.39 10.56 -13.28
CA GLN A 465 18.31 9.61 -13.56
C GLN A 465 17.37 9.48 -12.35
N SER A 466 17.90 9.46 -11.13
CA SER A 466 17.11 9.45 -9.90
C SER A 466 16.15 10.65 -9.81
N SER A 467 16.64 11.85 -10.11
CA SER A 467 15.83 13.07 -10.13
C SER A 467 14.79 13.06 -11.25
N ALA A 468 15.11 12.47 -12.41
CA ALA A 468 14.14 12.28 -13.49
C ALA A 468 12.98 11.35 -13.09
N GLU A 469 13.27 10.27 -12.36
CA GLU A 469 12.23 9.38 -11.83
C GLU A 469 11.31 10.08 -10.82
N LEU A 470 11.86 10.89 -9.92
CA LEU A 470 11.04 11.72 -9.02
C LEU A 470 10.15 12.70 -9.78
N ALA A 471 10.67 13.34 -10.83
CA ALA A 471 9.88 14.24 -11.65
C ALA A 471 8.74 13.52 -12.38
N THR A 472 8.99 12.32 -12.89
CA THR A 472 7.94 11.47 -13.49
C THR A 472 6.91 11.04 -12.44
N LEU A 473 7.35 10.65 -11.25
CA LEU A 473 6.46 10.30 -10.14
C LEU A 473 5.53 11.47 -9.80
N ALA A 474 6.08 12.67 -9.60
CA ALA A 474 5.31 13.88 -9.26
C ALA A 474 4.31 14.26 -10.36
N ARG A 475 4.71 14.13 -11.63
CA ARG A 475 3.89 14.51 -12.78
C ARG A 475 2.78 13.51 -13.09
N GLU A 476 3.07 12.21 -13.03
CA GLU A 476 2.14 11.15 -13.45
C GLU A 476 1.30 10.58 -12.30
N HIS A 477 1.78 10.72 -11.06
CA HIS A 477 1.14 10.16 -9.87
C HIS A 477 1.03 11.18 -8.72
N PRO A 478 0.39 12.35 -8.93
CA PRO A 478 0.36 13.42 -7.93
C PRO A 478 -0.38 13.06 -6.63
N THR A 479 -1.27 12.08 -6.66
CA THR A 479 -2.04 11.59 -5.50
C THR A 479 -1.47 10.31 -4.90
N PHE A 480 -0.21 9.99 -5.19
CA PHE A 480 0.44 8.82 -4.63
C PHE A 480 0.58 8.95 -3.11
N ALA A 481 0.10 7.95 -2.38
CA ALA A 481 -0.01 7.98 -0.92
C ALA A 481 1.34 8.14 -0.19
N PHE A 482 2.45 7.74 -0.83
CA PHE A 482 3.78 7.81 -0.22
C PHE A 482 4.71 8.81 -0.91
N MET A 483 4.15 9.78 -1.63
CA MET A 483 4.92 10.77 -2.39
C MET A 483 5.96 11.47 -1.52
N THR A 484 5.53 12.02 -0.38
CA THR A 484 6.38 12.77 0.55
C THR A 484 7.50 11.91 1.11
N ARG A 485 7.16 10.68 1.50
CA ARG A 485 8.11 9.68 2.01
C ARG A 485 9.16 9.37 0.95
N SER A 486 8.73 9.12 -0.29
CA SER A 486 9.62 8.78 -1.39
C SER A 486 10.57 9.92 -1.75
N VAL A 487 10.09 11.17 -1.82
CA VAL A 487 10.95 12.34 -2.05
C VAL A 487 11.96 12.50 -0.93
N PHE A 488 11.54 12.37 0.34
CA PHE A 488 12.44 12.45 1.49
C PHE A 488 13.57 11.43 1.37
N ARG A 489 13.25 10.15 1.17
CA ARG A 489 14.23 9.04 1.07
C ARG A 489 15.26 9.31 -0.03
N VAL A 490 14.77 9.62 -1.22
CA VAL A 490 15.64 9.83 -2.38
C VAL A 490 16.52 11.07 -2.22
N ARG A 491 15.95 12.20 -1.79
CA ARG A 491 16.71 13.44 -1.62
C ARG A 491 17.76 13.33 -0.53
N LEU A 492 17.46 12.65 0.59
CA LEU A 492 18.42 12.42 1.65
C LEU A 492 19.64 11.65 1.12
N VAL A 493 19.41 10.55 0.39
CA VAL A 493 20.49 9.75 -0.20
C VAL A 493 21.25 10.52 -1.27
N GLN A 494 20.58 11.31 -2.12
CA GLN A 494 21.24 12.19 -3.08
C GLN A 494 22.18 13.19 -2.40
N SER A 495 21.74 13.88 -1.34
CA SER A 495 22.58 14.81 -0.59
C SER A 495 23.78 14.10 0.05
N LEU A 496 23.58 12.92 0.63
CA LEU A 496 24.68 12.11 1.18
C LEU A 496 25.70 11.71 0.11
N ARG A 497 25.24 11.30 -1.08
CA ARG A 497 26.11 10.93 -2.20
C ARG A 497 26.88 12.09 -2.79
N ARG A 498 26.30 13.31 -2.78
CA ARG A 498 27.00 14.55 -3.14
C ARG A 498 27.95 15.08 -2.05
N LEU A 499 28.00 14.45 -0.88
CA LEU A 499 28.68 15.00 0.31
C LEU A 499 28.12 16.37 0.73
N ASP A 500 26.86 16.65 0.38
CA ASP A 500 26.13 17.85 0.77
C ASP A 500 25.55 17.65 2.17
N HIS A 501 26.41 17.78 3.18
CA HIS A 501 26.05 17.58 4.58
C HIS A 501 24.96 18.56 5.04
N GLN A 502 25.01 19.82 4.59
CA GLN A 502 24.00 20.82 4.97
C GLN A 502 22.63 20.47 4.39
N GLY A 503 22.56 20.08 3.11
CA GLY A 503 21.32 19.62 2.49
C GLY A 503 20.77 18.36 3.17
N ALA A 504 21.63 17.39 3.50
CA ALA A 504 21.21 16.18 4.21
C ALA A 504 20.62 16.50 5.59
N VAL A 505 21.25 17.41 6.35
CA VAL A 505 20.76 17.87 7.66
C VAL A 505 19.43 18.60 7.51
N GLN A 506 19.30 19.48 6.52
CA GLN A 506 18.05 20.21 6.29
C GLN A 506 16.91 19.22 5.99
N ILE A 507 17.12 18.27 5.07
CA ILE A 507 16.13 17.23 4.74
C ILE A 507 15.77 16.42 5.99
N ALA A 508 16.76 15.97 6.76
CA ALA A 508 16.53 15.19 7.97
C ALA A 508 15.75 15.97 9.05
N ARG A 509 15.97 17.29 9.17
CA ARG A 509 15.20 18.17 10.07
C ARG A 509 13.77 18.39 9.60
N ASP A 510 13.55 18.45 8.30
CA ASP A 510 12.23 18.73 7.72
C ASP A 510 11.28 17.53 7.78
N ARG A 511 11.73 16.34 8.21
CA ARG A 511 10.83 15.21 8.43
C ARG A 511 9.86 15.55 9.57
N THR A 512 8.58 15.28 9.34
CA THR A 512 7.62 15.26 10.44
C THR A 512 7.78 13.94 11.21
N PRO A 513 7.40 13.92 12.50
CA PRO A 513 7.31 12.67 13.27
C PRO A 513 6.33 11.65 12.66
N GLU A 514 5.46 12.10 11.76
CA GLU A 514 4.41 11.30 11.14
C GLU A 514 4.76 10.68 9.80
N LEU A 515 5.90 11.09 9.22
CA LEU A 515 6.29 10.62 7.92
C LEU A 515 6.53 9.10 8.00
N PRO A 516 5.85 8.26 7.19
CA PRO A 516 5.88 6.81 7.33
C PRO A 516 7.19 6.22 6.80
N LEU A 517 8.30 6.55 7.46
CA LEU A 517 9.64 6.07 7.18
C LEU A 517 9.81 4.63 7.67
N SER A 518 10.60 3.84 6.94
CA SER A 518 11.10 2.56 7.47
C SER A 518 12.06 2.82 8.64
N ARG A 519 12.38 1.77 9.42
CA ARG A 519 13.39 1.88 10.48
C ARG A 519 14.74 2.33 9.94
N ARG A 520 15.09 1.88 8.72
CA ARG A 520 16.35 2.18 8.04
C ARG A 520 16.45 3.65 7.62
N ASP A 521 15.38 4.16 7.00
CA ASP A 521 15.33 5.58 6.59
C ASP A 521 15.34 6.52 7.79
N GLU A 522 14.64 6.14 8.87
CA GLU A 522 14.63 6.90 10.12
C GLU A 522 16.02 6.91 10.77
N MET A 523 16.67 5.73 10.88
CA MET A 523 18.03 5.59 11.41
C MET A 523 19.03 6.43 10.61
N LEU A 524 18.96 6.43 9.28
CA LEU A 524 19.84 7.25 8.43
C LEU A 524 19.70 8.74 8.76
N ALA A 525 18.47 9.22 8.86
CA ALA A 525 18.20 10.61 9.18
C ALA A 525 18.61 10.97 10.63
N ASP A 526 18.42 10.06 11.59
CA ASP A 526 18.89 10.25 12.97
C ASP A 526 20.41 10.42 13.02
N ILE A 527 21.15 9.57 12.29
CA ILE A 527 22.61 9.63 12.20
C ILE A 527 23.06 10.94 11.57
N VAL A 528 22.39 11.40 10.51
CA VAL A 528 22.70 12.69 9.87
C VAL A 528 22.51 13.86 10.84
N LEU A 529 21.41 13.87 11.60
CA LEU A 529 21.17 14.88 12.62
C LEU A 529 22.22 14.82 13.73
N LEU A 530 22.58 13.62 14.17
CA LEU A 530 23.57 13.41 15.21
C LEU A 530 24.96 13.94 14.82
N LEU A 531 25.41 13.62 13.61
CA LEU A 531 26.71 14.04 13.08
C LEU A 531 26.79 15.54 12.76
N SER A 532 25.64 16.23 12.70
CA SER A 532 25.59 17.67 12.46
C SER A 532 26.00 18.53 13.67
N GLY A 533 26.23 17.92 14.83
CA GLY A 533 26.53 18.64 16.07
C GLY A 533 25.35 19.44 16.63
N GLY A 534 24.12 19.15 16.17
CA GLY A 534 22.90 19.69 16.76
C GLY A 534 22.73 19.26 18.22
N LYS A 535 21.75 19.83 18.94
CA LYS A 535 21.47 19.43 20.33
C LYS A 535 21.07 17.95 20.35
N ILE A 536 21.99 17.09 20.75
CA ILE A 536 21.78 15.64 20.83
C ILE A 536 20.92 15.37 22.05
N VAL A 537 19.83 14.63 21.87
CA VAL A 537 19.04 14.15 23.01
C VAL A 537 19.91 13.16 23.80
N GLU A 538 20.00 13.33 25.11
CA GLU A 538 20.71 12.42 25.99
C GLU A 538 20.28 10.95 25.74
N GLY A 539 21.24 10.05 25.59
CA GLY A 539 20.99 8.62 25.31
C GLY A 539 20.73 8.27 23.83
N GLU A 540 20.75 9.24 22.91
CA GLU A 540 20.47 8.99 21.50
C GLU A 540 21.64 8.33 20.76
N VAL A 541 22.87 8.69 21.13
CA VAL A 541 24.10 8.06 20.63
C VAL A 541 24.13 6.59 21.02
N GLU A 542 23.86 6.29 22.29
CA GLU A 542 23.82 4.95 22.85
C GLU A 542 22.73 4.11 22.19
N ARG A 543 21.54 4.70 21.95
CA ARG A 543 20.44 4.03 21.23
C ARG A 543 20.88 3.63 19.83
N ILE A 544 21.41 4.58 19.04
CA ILE A 544 21.85 4.32 17.67
C ILE A 544 22.93 3.24 17.66
N ALA A 545 23.93 3.37 18.54
CA ALA A 545 25.00 2.37 18.65
C ALA A 545 24.47 0.98 19.01
N ALA A 546 23.53 0.88 19.95
CA ALA A 546 22.89 -0.38 20.35
C ALA A 546 22.10 -1.01 19.18
N GLU A 547 21.22 -0.25 18.53
CA GLU A 547 20.41 -0.74 17.40
C GLU A 547 21.30 -1.21 16.23
N LEU A 548 22.37 -0.49 15.91
CA LEU A 548 23.33 -0.90 14.88
C LEU A 548 24.18 -2.10 15.29
N SER A 549 24.40 -2.33 16.59
CA SER A 549 25.14 -3.50 17.07
C SER A 549 24.30 -4.78 17.05
N GLU A 550 22.99 -4.65 17.26
CA GLU A 550 22.04 -5.76 17.28
C GLU A 550 21.65 -6.22 15.87
N ASP A 551 21.67 -5.32 14.91
CA ASP A 551 21.23 -5.56 13.54
C ASP A 551 22.36 -5.30 12.53
N ARG A 552 23.06 -6.39 12.17
CA ARG A 552 24.18 -6.34 11.24
C ARG A 552 23.76 -5.91 9.83
N GLU A 553 22.54 -6.25 9.41
CA GLU A 553 22.01 -5.90 8.10
C GLU A 553 21.74 -4.40 8.03
N LEU A 554 21.07 -3.83 9.04
CA LEU A 554 20.90 -2.39 9.19
C LEU A 554 22.25 -1.66 9.23
N ALA A 555 23.23 -2.18 9.98
CA ALA A 555 24.55 -1.56 10.07
C ALA A 555 25.28 -1.52 8.73
N ALA A 556 25.27 -2.62 7.98
CA ALA A 556 25.85 -2.68 6.63
C ALA A 556 25.13 -1.72 5.66
N TRP A 557 23.81 -1.64 5.76
CA TRP A 557 23.01 -0.72 4.95
C TRP A 557 23.34 0.75 5.24
N ILE A 558 23.53 1.11 6.51
CA ILE A 558 23.95 2.46 6.91
C ILE A 558 25.35 2.78 6.36
N ASP A 559 26.29 1.84 6.47
CA ASP A 559 27.65 2.02 5.91
C ASP A 559 27.63 2.22 4.38
N PHE A 560 26.71 1.56 3.69
CA PHE A 560 26.53 1.72 2.25
C PHE A 560 25.94 3.10 1.90
N MET A 561 24.88 3.53 2.59
CA MET A 561 24.16 4.78 2.30
C MET A 561 24.90 6.03 2.76
N ALA A 562 25.56 5.97 3.92
CA ALA A 562 26.35 7.05 4.50
C ALA A 562 27.75 6.54 4.89
N PRO A 563 28.67 6.41 3.91
CA PRO A 563 30.02 5.95 4.18
C PRO A 563 30.71 6.76 5.28
N ASN A 564 31.40 6.07 6.19
CA ASN A 564 32.08 6.63 7.37
C ASN A 564 31.19 7.13 8.51
N ALA A 565 29.86 7.14 8.35
CA ALA A 565 28.97 7.65 9.40
C ALA A 565 29.13 6.88 10.71
N ARG A 566 29.22 5.54 10.67
CA ARG A 566 29.44 4.71 11.87
C ARG A 566 30.79 4.95 12.54
N ALA A 567 31.84 5.21 11.75
CA ALA A 567 33.16 5.55 12.30
C ALA A 567 33.12 6.90 13.04
N GLN A 568 32.45 7.90 12.47
CA GLN A 568 32.26 9.21 13.10
C GLN A 568 31.40 9.10 14.37
N LEU A 569 30.33 8.28 14.34
CA LEU A 569 29.52 8.00 15.53
C LEU A 569 30.35 7.40 16.66
N ALA A 570 31.27 6.47 16.37
CA ALA A 570 32.14 5.90 17.39
C ALA A 570 33.05 6.97 18.03
N THR A 571 33.55 7.92 17.25
CA THR A 571 34.32 9.07 17.78
C THR A 571 33.45 9.96 18.67
N HIS A 572 32.21 10.27 18.27
CA HIS A 572 31.27 11.03 19.09
C HIS A 572 30.94 10.32 20.41
N SER A 573 30.71 9.00 20.38
CA SER A 573 30.48 8.19 21.59
C SER A 573 31.67 8.22 22.55
N GLN A 574 32.90 8.29 22.02
CA GLN A 574 34.11 8.40 22.85
C GLN A 574 34.27 9.78 23.47
N MET A 575 33.85 10.85 22.77
CA MET A 575 33.91 12.22 23.30
C MET A 575 32.82 12.52 24.33
N ALA A 576 31.68 11.82 24.26
CA ALA A 576 30.57 11.98 25.19
C ALA A 576 30.77 11.24 26.53
N ARG A 577 31.70 10.27 26.58
CA ARG A 577 32.12 9.55 27.80
C ARG A 577 33.30 10.25 28.45
#